data_AF-A0A0C2CVF4-F1
#
_entry.id   AF-A0A0C2CVF4-F1
#
_cell.length_a   1.000
_cell.length_b   1.000
_cell.length_c   1.000
_cell.angle_alpha   90.00
_cell.angle_beta   90.00
_cell.angle_gamma   90.00
#
_symmetry.space_group_name_H-M   'P 1'
#
loop_
_entity.id
_entity.type
_entity.pdbx_description
1 polymer ?
#
loop_
_entity_poly.entity_id
_entity_poly.type
_entity_poly.pdbx_seq_one_letter_code
_entity_poly.pdbx_strand_id
1 'polypeptide(L)'
;MPTSITPPPIPSGLSYTERVLGGTWGALVVTPTIQINWDRALLEQLRRSTANSARDAEIVSAFTTAPSKPRVFVFRGANDDATASVRFASELDDHEREELGDLLFASHVRVLRSLLAAGAQLFVYVDWPRCMLALFGRAMGRLADARSAALAGPVSESRAGILRMDLWIFSRLTLYCAQPFADVVGEFLPEHMPLLDRRAERVARLTEGIPREVFELVLEGDRP
;
A
#
# COMPACT_ATOMS: atom_id res chain seq x y z
N MET A 1 -19.47 -38.09 -6.91
CA MET A 1 -19.43 -36.62 -6.78
C MET A 1 -17.96 -36.22 -6.65
N PRO A 2 -17.41 -35.38 -7.54
CA PRO A 2 -16.04 -34.95 -7.42
C PRO A 2 -15.95 -33.87 -6.34
N THR A 3 -15.30 -34.20 -5.23
CA THR A 3 -14.94 -33.27 -4.18
C THR A 3 -13.91 -32.30 -4.76
N SER A 4 -14.33 -31.07 -5.06
CA SER A 4 -13.39 -30.00 -5.41
C SER A 4 -12.56 -29.70 -4.17
N ILE A 5 -11.33 -30.21 -4.15
CA ILE A 5 -10.33 -29.84 -3.16
C ILE A 5 -9.74 -28.55 -3.68
N THR A 6 -10.27 -27.42 -3.23
CA THR A 6 -9.61 -26.13 -3.40
C THR A 6 -8.23 -26.26 -2.74
N PRO A 7 -7.12 -26.12 -3.50
CA PRO A 7 -5.80 -26.13 -2.88
C PRO A 7 -5.75 -25.02 -1.82
N PRO A 8 -5.11 -25.25 -0.66
CA PRO A 8 -4.96 -24.20 0.33
C PRO A 8 -4.28 -23.00 -0.34
N PRO A 9 -4.72 -21.76 -0.06
CA PRO A 9 -4.08 -20.58 -0.61
C PRO A 9 -2.60 -20.65 -0.30
N ILE A 10 -1.76 -20.51 -1.33
CA ILE A 10 -0.32 -20.43 -1.15
C ILE A 10 -0.07 -19.29 -0.18
N PRO A 11 0.63 -19.51 0.94
CA PRO A 11 0.88 -18.45 1.91
C PRO A 11 1.53 -17.27 1.19
N SER A 12 0.94 -16.08 1.35
CA SER A 12 1.38 -14.84 0.69
C SER A 12 2.84 -14.49 0.96
N GLY A 13 3.42 -15.06 2.01
CA GLY A 13 4.73 -14.65 2.51
C GLY A 13 4.65 -13.40 3.37
N LEU A 14 3.45 -13.07 3.88
CA LEU A 14 3.19 -11.94 4.76
C LEU A 14 2.57 -12.44 6.08
N SER A 15 2.88 -11.77 7.17
CA SER A 15 2.17 -11.88 8.44
C SER A 15 1.45 -10.58 8.78
N TYR A 16 0.35 -10.71 9.51
CA TYR A 16 -0.54 -9.61 9.86
C TYR A 16 -0.68 -9.58 11.37
N THR A 17 -0.21 -8.51 12.00
CA THR A 17 -0.26 -8.36 13.45
C THR A 17 -0.94 -7.05 13.82
N GLU A 18 -1.95 -7.12 14.68
CA GLU A 18 -2.56 -5.94 15.26
C GLU A 18 -1.69 -5.41 16.40
N ARG A 19 -1.48 -4.09 16.42
CA ARG A 19 -0.74 -3.40 17.49
C ARG A 19 -1.55 -2.25 18.04
N VAL A 20 -1.67 -2.19 19.35
CA VAL A 20 -2.25 -1.04 20.05
C VAL A 20 -1.21 0.07 20.09
N LEU A 21 -1.56 1.26 19.60
CA LEU A 21 -0.70 2.45 19.60
C LEU A 21 -1.05 3.45 20.71
N GLY A 22 -2.15 3.20 21.45
CA GLY A 22 -2.65 4.04 22.54
C GLY A 22 -4.04 4.62 22.26
N GLY A 23 -4.85 4.83 23.30
CA GLY A 23 -6.24 5.30 23.16
C GLY A 23 -7.08 4.35 22.28
N THR A 24 -7.87 4.90 21.36
CA THR A 24 -8.67 4.11 20.38
C THR A 24 -7.87 3.72 19.13
N TRP A 25 -6.55 3.83 19.16
CA TRP A 25 -5.73 3.69 17.96
C TRP A 25 -5.04 2.33 17.90
N GLY A 26 -5.33 1.63 16.81
CA GLY A 26 -4.67 0.38 16.43
C GLY A 26 -3.99 0.52 15.07
N ALA A 27 -2.92 -0.25 14.89
CA ALA A 27 -2.26 -0.48 13.62
C ALA A 27 -2.43 -1.92 13.17
N LEU A 28 -2.61 -2.12 11.86
CA LEU A 28 -2.28 -3.39 11.23
C LEU A 28 -0.84 -3.31 10.75
N VAL A 29 0.00 -4.22 11.24
CA VAL A 29 1.40 -4.35 10.84
C VAL A 29 1.52 -5.54 9.91
N VAL A 30 1.93 -5.26 8.67
CA VAL A 30 2.22 -6.25 7.64
C VAL A 30 3.72 -6.46 7.56
N THR A 31 4.18 -7.70 7.75
CA THR A 31 5.60 -8.06 7.79
C THR A 31 5.90 -9.20 6.81
N PRO A 32 6.96 -9.13 5.99
CA PRO A 32 7.37 -10.26 5.18
C PRO A 32 7.81 -11.43 6.09
N THR A 33 7.38 -12.65 5.75
CA THR A 33 7.80 -13.90 6.40
C THR A 33 8.72 -14.75 5.52
N ILE A 34 8.87 -14.34 4.26
CA ILE A 34 9.81 -14.91 3.30
C ILE A 34 10.52 -13.77 2.56
N GLN A 35 11.56 -14.11 1.80
CA GLN A 35 12.13 -13.17 0.86
C GLN A 35 11.23 -13.01 -0.36
N ILE A 36 10.76 -11.78 -0.60
CA ILE A 36 9.94 -11.40 -1.74
C ILE A 36 10.84 -10.66 -2.73
N ASN A 37 11.18 -11.32 -3.83
CA ASN A 37 11.97 -10.70 -4.90
C ASN A 37 11.04 -10.07 -5.93
N TRP A 38 11.25 -8.79 -6.20
CA TRP A 38 10.68 -8.09 -7.34
C TRP A 38 11.63 -8.25 -8.51
N ASP A 39 11.27 -9.16 -9.41
CA ASP A 39 12.13 -9.67 -10.48
C ASP A 39 11.63 -9.25 -11.87
N ARG A 40 12.34 -9.70 -12.91
CA ARG A 40 11.97 -9.39 -14.30
C ARG A 40 10.62 -10.02 -14.69
N ALA A 41 10.26 -11.16 -14.11
CA ALA A 41 8.97 -11.79 -14.41
C ALA A 41 7.81 -10.91 -13.92
N LEU A 42 7.94 -10.33 -12.73
CA LEU A 42 6.98 -9.35 -12.20
C LEU A 42 6.94 -8.07 -13.05
N LEU A 43 8.09 -7.59 -13.52
CA LEU A 43 8.13 -6.45 -14.45
C LEU A 43 7.35 -6.73 -15.74
N GLU A 44 7.60 -7.86 -16.39
CA GLU A 44 6.87 -8.26 -17.60
C GLU A 44 5.38 -8.49 -17.35
N GLN A 45 5.02 -8.97 -16.15
CA GLN A 45 3.63 -9.07 -15.74
C GLN A 45 2.98 -7.69 -15.64
N LEU A 46 3.62 -6.75 -14.94
CA LEU A 46 3.08 -5.41 -14.72
C LEU A 46 3.03 -4.55 -16.00
N ARG A 47 3.94 -4.76 -16.94
CA ARG A 47 3.89 -4.18 -18.30
C ARG A 47 2.62 -4.60 -19.05
N ARG A 48 2.17 -5.85 -18.87
CA ARG A 48 0.97 -6.39 -19.51
C ARG A 48 -0.32 -6.01 -18.78
N SER A 49 -0.26 -5.95 -17.45
CA SER A 49 -1.42 -5.65 -16.62
C SER A 49 -0.99 -4.98 -15.32
N THR A 50 -1.58 -3.82 -15.04
CA THR A 50 -1.44 -3.18 -13.72
C THR A 50 -2.44 -3.73 -12.70
N ALA A 51 -2.94 -4.95 -12.90
CA ALA A 51 -3.83 -5.62 -11.94
C ALA A 51 -3.11 -5.80 -10.59
N ASN A 52 -3.90 -5.77 -9.53
CA ASN A 52 -3.45 -6.06 -8.18
C ASN A 52 -3.22 -7.56 -8.01
N SER A 53 -2.23 -7.89 -7.19
CA SER A 53 -1.90 -9.28 -6.90
C SER A 53 -2.84 -9.88 -5.86
N ALA A 54 -2.87 -11.22 -5.74
CA ALA A 54 -3.58 -11.87 -4.64
C ALA A 54 -3.09 -11.40 -3.25
N ARG A 55 -1.81 -11.03 -3.14
CA ARG A 55 -1.23 -10.47 -1.89
C ARG A 55 -1.84 -9.11 -1.56
N ASP A 56 -2.12 -8.29 -2.55
CA ASP A 56 -2.77 -6.98 -2.35
C ASP A 56 -4.18 -7.17 -1.78
N ALA A 57 -4.93 -8.16 -2.29
CA ALA A 57 -6.24 -8.54 -1.79
C ALA A 57 -6.19 -9.03 -0.34
N GLU A 58 -5.19 -9.84 -0.01
CA GLU A 58 -4.99 -10.33 1.34
C GLU A 58 -4.69 -9.19 2.32
N ILE A 59 -3.88 -8.20 1.92
CA ILE A 59 -3.60 -7.00 2.72
C ILE A 59 -4.88 -6.22 3.04
N VAL A 60 -5.70 -5.92 2.02
CA VAL A 60 -6.96 -5.18 2.20
C VAL A 60 -7.94 -6.00 3.06
N SER A 61 -8.03 -7.31 2.81
CA SER A 61 -8.89 -8.21 3.58
C SER A 61 -8.50 -8.25 5.06
N ALA A 62 -7.21 -8.43 5.36
CA ALA A 62 -6.69 -8.46 6.73
C ALA A 62 -6.97 -7.13 7.46
N PHE A 63 -6.83 -5.99 6.79
CA PHE A 63 -7.15 -4.69 7.38
C PHE A 63 -8.65 -4.52 7.66
N THR A 64 -9.49 -4.92 6.71
CA THR A 64 -10.95 -4.75 6.80
C THR A 64 -11.57 -5.67 7.86
N THR A 65 -11.01 -6.87 8.03
CA THR A 65 -11.53 -7.90 8.95
C THR A 65 -10.91 -7.86 10.34
N ALA A 66 -9.86 -7.05 10.55
CA ALA A 66 -9.18 -6.90 11.83
C ALA A 66 -10.14 -6.47 12.95
N PRO A 67 -10.28 -7.26 14.04
CA PRO A 67 -11.18 -6.98 15.16
C PRO A 67 -10.99 -5.60 15.80
N SER A 68 -9.75 -5.11 15.91
CA SER A 68 -9.48 -3.81 16.53
C SER A 68 -9.93 -2.61 15.70
N LYS A 69 -10.32 -2.83 14.43
CA LYS A 69 -10.59 -1.76 13.45
C LYS A 69 -9.44 -0.76 13.38
N PRO A 70 -8.24 -1.23 12.96
CA PRO A 70 -7.05 -0.40 12.94
C PRO A 70 -7.27 0.82 12.05
N ARG A 71 -6.66 1.94 12.43
CA ARG A 71 -6.70 3.20 11.66
C ARG A 71 -5.35 3.53 11.04
N VAL A 72 -4.31 2.79 11.43
CA VAL A 72 -2.95 2.94 10.90
C VAL A 72 -2.59 1.67 10.16
N PHE A 73 -2.04 1.82 8.96
CA PHE A 73 -1.46 0.73 8.19
C PHE A 73 0.06 0.86 8.22
N VAL A 74 0.76 -0.19 8.66
CA VAL A 74 2.23 -0.25 8.68
C VAL A 74 2.69 -1.39 7.78
N PHE A 75 3.54 -1.09 6.81
CA PHE A 75 4.17 -2.10 5.96
C PHE A 75 5.68 -2.12 6.14
N ARG A 76 6.18 -3.24 6.65
CA ARG A 76 7.59 -3.46 6.89
C ARG A 76 8.27 -4.00 5.63
N GLY A 77 9.42 -3.43 5.28
CA GLY A 77 10.26 -3.89 4.17
C GLY A 77 11.08 -5.14 4.53
N ALA A 78 11.32 -5.37 5.83
CA ALA A 78 11.99 -6.54 6.36
C ALA A 78 11.41 -6.92 7.73
N ASN A 79 11.63 -8.15 8.15
CA ASN A 79 11.41 -8.59 9.53
C ASN A 79 12.58 -8.17 10.45
N ASP A 80 12.47 -8.48 11.75
CA ASP A 80 13.40 -8.00 12.77
C ASP A 80 14.86 -8.45 12.57
N ASP A 81 15.08 -9.64 12.02
CA ASP A 81 16.40 -10.21 11.75
C ASP A 81 16.85 -10.09 10.28
N ALA A 82 16.04 -9.40 9.45
CA ALA A 82 16.22 -9.24 8.01
C ALA A 82 16.33 -10.54 7.19
N THR A 83 15.94 -11.70 7.74
CA THR A 83 15.91 -12.98 7.00
C THR A 83 14.76 -13.03 5.99
N ALA A 84 13.69 -12.29 6.25
CA ALA A 84 12.58 -12.07 5.33
C ALA A 84 12.51 -10.60 4.96
N SER A 85 12.53 -10.32 3.66
CA SER A 85 12.55 -8.95 3.16
C SER A 85 11.98 -8.85 1.75
N VAL A 86 11.50 -7.66 1.42
CA VAL A 86 11.18 -7.27 0.06
C VAL A 86 12.43 -6.67 -0.58
N ARG A 87 12.74 -7.04 -1.82
CA ARG A 87 13.89 -6.47 -2.54
C ARG A 87 13.74 -6.57 -4.05
N PHE A 88 14.39 -5.66 -4.78
CA PHE A 88 14.64 -5.86 -6.20
C PHE A 88 15.61 -7.02 -6.42
N ALA A 89 15.32 -7.82 -7.44
CA ALA A 89 16.20 -8.89 -7.86
C ALA A 89 17.51 -8.31 -8.45
N SER A 90 18.64 -8.97 -8.18
CA SER A 90 19.97 -8.44 -8.49
C SER A 90 20.26 -8.32 -9.98
N GLU A 91 19.57 -9.12 -10.79
CA GLU A 91 19.69 -9.19 -12.24
C GLU A 91 18.99 -8.04 -12.98
N LEU A 92 18.14 -7.28 -12.28
CA LEU A 92 17.52 -6.08 -12.84
C LEU A 92 18.56 -4.97 -12.95
N ASP A 93 18.63 -4.35 -14.12
CA ASP A 93 19.40 -3.12 -14.28
C ASP A 93 18.68 -1.90 -13.67
N ASP A 94 19.33 -0.75 -13.64
CA ASP A 94 18.77 0.44 -13.00
C ASP A 94 17.53 0.99 -13.71
N HIS A 95 17.42 0.81 -15.03
CA HIS A 95 16.25 1.23 -15.79
C HIS A 95 15.06 0.31 -15.50
N GLU A 96 15.29 -1.00 -15.49
CA GLU A 96 14.28 -2.00 -15.13
C GLU A 96 13.78 -1.81 -13.69
N ARG A 97 14.67 -1.50 -12.74
CA ARG A 97 14.28 -1.19 -11.35
C ARG A 97 13.44 0.06 -11.25
N GLU A 98 13.76 1.10 -12.01
CA GLU A 98 12.98 2.33 -12.03
C GLU A 98 11.57 2.11 -12.60
N GLU A 99 11.48 1.44 -13.75
CA GLU A 99 10.19 1.11 -14.35
C GLU A 99 9.37 0.19 -13.44
N LEU A 100 9.98 -0.85 -12.87
CA LEU A 100 9.31 -1.75 -11.94
C LEU A 100 8.83 -0.99 -10.70
N GLY A 101 9.63 -0.05 -10.18
CA GLY A 101 9.23 0.82 -9.07
C GLY A 101 8.03 1.69 -9.40
N ASP A 102 7.97 2.27 -10.60
CA ASP A 102 6.83 3.06 -11.08
C ASP A 102 5.55 2.22 -11.18
N LEU A 103 5.65 1.04 -11.79
CA LEU A 103 4.52 0.15 -11.98
C LEU A 103 4.01 -0.42 -10.65
N LEU A 104 4.93 -0.81 -9.76
CA LEU A 104 4.59 -1.27 -8.41
C LEU A 104 3.87 -0.17 -7.64
N PHE A 105 4.42 1.04 -7.60
CA PHE A 105 3.80 2.13 -6.87
C PHE A 105 2.42 2.47 -7.45
N ALA A 106 2.27 2.52 -8.77
CA ALA A 106 1.00 2.75 -9.44
C ALA A 106 -0.07 1.70 -9.09
N SER A 107 0.32 0.41 -9.04
CA SER A 107 -0.55 -0.68 -8.58
C SER A 107 -0.90 -0.52 -7.10
N HIS A 108 0.10 -0.18 -6.28
CA HIS A 108 -0.02 -0.01 -4.83
C HIS A 108 -0.95 1.15 -4.44
N VAL A 109 -1.05 2.20 -5.25
CA VAL A 109 -2.02 3.29 -5.00
C VAL A 109 -3.45 2.74 -4.86
N ARG A 110 -3.83 1.70 -5.61
CA ARG A 110 -5.18 1.09 -5.49
C ARG A 110 -5.37 0.40 -4.14
N VAL A 111 -4.34 -0.26 -3.63
CA VAL A 111 -4.33 -0.83 -2.27
C VAL A 111 -4.56 0.28 -1.25
N LEU A 112 -3.84 1.39 -1.37
CA LEU A 112 -3.97 2.54 -0.46
C LEU A 112 -5.37 3.16 -0.51
N ARG A 113 -5.99 3.27 -1.69
CA ARG A 113 -7.39 3.73 -1.80
C ARG A 113 -8.35 2.79 -1.10
N SER A 114 -8.18 1.48 -1.28
CA SER A 114 -9.01 0.46 -0.66
C SER A 114 -8.89 0.50 0.86
N LEU A 115 -7.66 0.62 1.38
CA LEU A 115 -7.40 0.80 2.81
C LEU A 115 -7.98 2.12 3.34
N LEU A 116 -7.88 3.22 2.59
CA LEU A 116 -8.48 4.51 2.95
C LEU A 116 -10.00 4.39 3.08
N ALA A 117 -10.65 3.73 2.13
CA ALA A 117 -12.09 3.45 2.18
C ALA A 117 -12.48 2.52 3.34
N ALA A 118 -11.60 1.61 3.73
CA ALA A 118 -11.75 0.76 4.92
C ALA A 118 -11.49 1.52 6.24
N GLY A 119 -11.11 2.80 6.19
CA GLY A 119 -10.93 3.66 7.36
C GLY A 119 -9.48 3.88 7.80
N ALA A 120 -8.49 3.48 6.99
CA ALA A 120 -7.10 3.84 7.23
C ALA A 120 -6.91 5.36 7.14
N GLN A 121 -6.16 5.93 8.08
CA GLN A 121 -5.94 7.38 8.20
C GLN A 121 -4.46 7.75 8.10
N LEU A 122 -3.57 6.76 8.21
CA LEU A 122 -2.13 6.90 8.10
C LEU A 122 -1.54 5.63 7.47
N PHE A 123 -0.61 5.84 6.54
CA PHE A 123 0.15 4.79 5.88
C PHE A 123 1.64 4.97 6.20
N VAL A 124 2.25 3.93 6.74
CA VAL A 124 3.59 3.96 7.31
C VAL A 124 4.42 2.86 6.69
N TYR A 125 5.58 3.20 6.15
CA TYR A 125 6.52 2.24 5.58
C TYR A 125 7.83 2.32 6.35
N VAL A 126 8.34 1.18 6.82
CA VAL A 126 9.52 1.06 7.69
C VAL A 126 10.38 -0.12 7.30
N ASP A 127 11.62 -0.19 7.76
CA ASP A 127 12.56 -1.28 7.45
C ASP A 127 12.87 -1.43 5.95
N TRP A 128 12.66 -0.38 5.14
CA TRP A 128 13.01 -0.37 3.71
C TRP A 128 14.43 0.18 3.48
N PRO A 129 15.24 -0.46 2.60
CA PRO A 129 16.49 0.10 2.12
C PRO A 129 16.33 1.49 1.48
N ARG A 130 17.32 2.36 1.69
CA ARG A 130 17.33 3.74 1.16
C ARG A 130 17.19 3.82 -0.36
N CYS A 131 17.73 2.85 -1.09
CA CYS A 131 17.61 2.81 -2.55
C CYS A 131 16.16 2.63 -3.02
N MET A 132 15.38 1.79 -2.34
CA MET A 132 13.96 1.59 -2.65
C MET A 132 13.14 2.84 -2.31
N LEU A 133 13.49 3.53 -1.22
CA LEU A 133 12.88 4.83 -0.88
C LEU A 133 13.07 5.85 -2.00
N ALA A 134 14.29 5.99 -2.52
CA ALA A 134 14.58 6.96 -3.57
C ALA A 134 13.77 6.66 -4.85
N LEU A 135 13.63 5.38 -5.20
CA LEU A 135 12.82 4.94 -6.34
C LEU A 135 11.34 5.26 -6.13
N PHE A 136 10.76 4.87 -5.00
CA PHE A 136 9.35 5.12 -4.70
C PHE A 136 9.04 6.61 -4.52
N GLY A 137 9.96 7.38 -3.96
CA GLY A 137 9.83 8.84 -3.87
C GLY A 137 9.74 9.49 -5.26
N ARG A 138 10.58 9.05 -6.21
CA ARG A 138 10.51 9.51 -7.61
C ARG A 138 9.22 9.08 -8.31
N ALA A 139 8.82 7.82 -8.15
CA ALA A 139 7.57 7.29 -8.69
C ALA A 139 6.35 8.07 -8.18
N MET A 140 6.31 8.34 -6.87
CA MET A 140 5.28 9.15 -6.23
C MET A 140 5.24 10.58 -6.78
N GLY A 141 6.41 11.22 -6.96
CA GLY A 141 6.51 12.55 -7.55
C GLY A 141 5.94 12.60 -8.97
N ARG A 142 6.39 11.69 -9.85
CA ARG A 142 5.88 11.59 -11.24
C ARG A 142 4.37 11.37 -11.29
N LEU A 143 3.85 10.48 -10.43
CA LEU A 143 2.41 10.24 -10.35
C LEU A 143 1.66 11.45 -9.82
N ALA A 144 2.15 12.13 -8.78
CA ALA A 144 1.54 13.34 -8.25
C ALA A 144 1.46 14.44 -9.32
N ASP A 145 2.53 14.64 -10.09
CA ASP A 145 2.57 15.62 -11.19
C ASP A 145 1.55 15.26 -12.27
N ALA A 146 1.51 13.99 -12.70
CA ALA A 146 0.56 13.52 -13.70
C ALA A 146 -0.91 13.68 -13.22
N ARG A 147 -1.19 13.42 -11.94
CA ARG A 147 -2.55 13.60 -11.36
C ARG A 147 -2.93 15.06 -11.25
N SER A 148 -1.99 15.93 -10.89
CA SER A 148 -2.20 17.38 -10.81
C SER A 148 -2.47 17.98 -12.19
N ALA A 149 -1.68 17.59 -13.20
CA ALA A 149 -1.88 18.01 -14.59
C ALA A 149 -3.25 17.55 -15.13
N ALA A 150 -3.65 16.30 -14.83
CA ALA A 150 -4.96 15.79 -15.22
C ALA A 150 -6.12 16.56 -14.55
N LEU A 151 -5.96 16.97 -13.29
CA LEU A 151 -6.97 17.72 -12.54
C LEU A 151 -7.12 19.18 -13.04
N ALA A 152 -6.07 19.75 -13.63
CA ALA A 152 -6.11 21.06 -14.27
C ALA A 152 -6.84 21.06 -15.62
N GLY A 153 -7.01 19.88 -16.23
CA GLY A 153 -7.75 19.70 -17.49
C GLY A 153 -9.24 19.39 -17.28
N PRO A 154 -10.01 19.24 -18.39
CA PRO A 154 -11.40 18.83 -18.32
C PRO A 154 -11.51 17.37 -17.89
N VAL A 155 -12.10 17.12 -16.73
CA VAL A 155 -12.36 15.79 -16.17
C VAL A 155 -13.77 15.72 -15.57
N SER A 156 -14.37 14.52 -15.51
CA SER A 156 -15.64 14.34 -14.78
C SER A 156 -15.45 14.57 -13.28
N GLU A 157 -16.53 14.91 -12.58
CA GLU A 157 -16.50 15.12 -11.13
C GLU A 157 -16.04 13.87 -10.37
N SER A 158 -16.53 12.68 -10.76
CA SER A 158 -16.09 11.41 -10.21
C SER A 158 -14.59 11.20 -10.39
N ARG A 159 -14.06 11.50 -11.58
CA ARG A 159 -12.61 11.38 -11.85
C ARG A 159 -11.83 12.40 -11.03
N ALA A 160 -12.29 13.63 -10.92
CA ALA A 160 -11.67 14.66 -10.10
C ALA A 160 -11.60 14.23 -8.62
N GLY A 161 -12.64 13.59 -8.10
CA GLY A 161 -12.65 13.00 -6.75
C GLY A 161 -11.51 11.99 -6.55
N ILE A 162 -11.35 11.06 -7.49
CA ILE A 162 -10.28 10.05 -7.45
C ILE A 162 -8.89 10.70 -7.50
N LEU A 163 -8.69 11.69 -8.38
CA LEU A 163 -7.41 12.40 -8.49
C LEU A 163 -7.07 13.15 -7.19
N ARG A 164 -8.05 13.80 -6.56
CA ARG A 164 -7.84 14.49 -5.28
C ARG A 164 -7.54 13.52 -4.14
N MET A 165 -8.18 12.35 -4.14
CA MET A 165 -7.87 11.27 -3.20
C MET A 165 -6.44 10.76 -3.37
N ASP A 166 -5.98 10.51 -4.60
CA ASP A 166 -4.58 10.13 -4.88
C ASP A 166 -3.59 11.16 -4.33
N LEU A 167 -3.81 12.44 -4.66
CA LEU A 167 -2.95 13.52 -4.18
C LEU A 167 -2.96 13.63 -2.66
N TRP A 168 -4.11 13.39 -2.03
CA TRP A 168 -4.19 13.32 -0.57
C TRP A 168 -3.38 12.15 -0.02
N ILE A 169 -3.52 10.95 -0.59
CA ILE A 169 -2.73 9.77 -0.23
C ILE A 169 -1.24 10.10 -0.35
N PHE A 170 -0.78 10.67 -1.46
CA PHE A 170 0.64 11.02 -1.65
C PHE A 170 1.14 12.04 -0.64
N SER A 171 0.32 13.03 -0.27
CA SER A 171 0.68 14.03 0.75
C SER A 171 0.72 13.49 2.18
N ARG A 172 0.19 12.29 2.41
CA ARG A 172 0.04 11.67 3.74
C ARG A 172 0.70 10.30 3.86
N LEU A 173 1.19 9.75 2.76
CA LEU A 173 2.03 8.58 2.72
C LEU A 173 3.32 8.94 3.46
N THR A 174 3.47 8.38 4.66
CA THR A 174 4.61 8.74 5.49
C THR A 174 5.66 7.65 5.37
N LEU A 175 6.63 7.92 4.51
CA LEU A 175 7.74 7.04 4.23
C LEU A 175 8.82 7.24 5.31
N TYR A 176 8.66 6.61 6.48
CA TYR A 176 9.74 6.47 7.49
C TYR A 176 10.72 5.37 7.10
N CYS A 177 11.15 5.43 5.84
CA CYS A 177 11.99 4.40 5.26
C CYS A 177 13.45 4.62 5.69
N ALA A 178 14.11 3.54 6.09
CA ALA A 178 15.40 3.46 6.79
C ALA A 178 15.36 3.72 8.31
N GLN A 179 14.19 3.83 8.94
CA GLN A 179 14.06 3.70 10.40
C GLN A 179 13.56 2.31 10.78
N PRO A 180 14.11 1.71 11.87
CA PRO A 180 13.61 0.47 12.43
C PRO A 180 12.14 0.58 12.85
N PHE A 181 11.36 -0.48 12.62
CA PHE A 181 9.96 -0.56 13.08
C PHE A 181 9.78 -0.27 14.58
N ALA A 182 10.71 -0.73 15.43
CA ALA A 182 10.66 -0.51 16.88
C ALA A 182 10.64 0.98 17.24
N ASP A 183 11.50 1.78 16.60
CA ASP A 183 11.63 3.22 16.86
C ASP A 183 10.39 3.97 16.35
N VAL A 184 9.89 3.59 15.17
CA VAL A 184 8.71 4.23 14.58
C VAL A 184 7.46 3.96 15.42
N VAL A 185 7.28 2.75 15.93
CA VAL A 185 6.12 2.42 16.78
C VAL A 185 6.27 2.95 18.20
N GLY A 186 7.47 2.89 18.77
CA GLY A 186 7.72 3.25 20.17
C GLY A 186 7.77 4.75 20.41
N GLU A 187 8.30 5.52 19.46
CA GLU A 187 8.56 6.95 19.64
C GLU A 187 7.74 7.78 18.67
N PHE A 188 7.81 7.46 17.38
CA PHE A 188 7.31 8.35 16.34
C PHE A 188 5.78 8.39 16.24
N LEU A 189 5.13 7.22 16.15
CA LEU A 189 3.69 7.15 15.97
C LEU A 189 2.90 7.78 17.12
N PRO A 190 3.22 7.50 18.41
CA PRO A 190 2.55 8.12 19.56
C PRO A 190 2.47 9.64 19.48
N GLU A 191 3.54 10.32 19.08
CA GLU A 191 3.59 11.78 18.96
C GLU A 191 2.64 12.33 17.87
N HIS A 192 2.35 11.52 16.85
CA HIS A 192 1.55 11.92 15.69
C HIS A 192 0.08 11.55 15.84
N MET A 193 -0.29 10.76 16.86
CA MET A 193 -1.66 10.31 17.09
C MET A 193 -2.69 11.44 17.24
N PRO A 194 -2.41 12.54 17.98
CA PRO A 194 -3.37 13.64 18.11
C PRO A 194 -3.68 14.34 16.77
N LEU A 195 -2.78 14.25 15.79
CA LEU A 195 -3.00 14.79 14.45
C LEU A 195 -3.90 13.90 13.60
N LEU A 196 -4.08 12.62 13.95
CA LEU A 196 -4.92 11.68 13.22
C LEU A 196 -6.41 11.89 13.52
N ASP A 197 -6.79 12.27 14.74
CA ASP A 197 -8.21 12.54 15.07
C ASP A 197 -8.79 13.65 14.17
N ARG A 198 -8.00 14.69 13.89
CA ARG A 198 -8.38 15.77 12.96
C ARG A 198 -8.51 15.31 11.50
N ARG A 199 -7.92 14.16 11.15
CA ARG A 199 -7.95 13.61 9.79
C ARG A 199 -9.17 12.73 9.54
N ALA A 200 -9.76 12.12 10.56
CA ALA A 200 -10.89 11.21 10.41
C ALA A 200 -12.05 11.82 9.59
N GLU A 201 -12.45 13.06 9.91
CA GLU A 201 -13.49 13.79 9.14
C GLU A 201 -13.07 14.09 7.71
N ARG A 202 -11.76 14.33 7.48
CA ARG A 202 -11.24 14.58 6.13
C ARG A 202 -11.23 13.32 5.29
N VAL A 203 -10.89 12.16 5.87
CA VAL A 203 -10.95 10.86 5.20
C VAL A 203 -12.38 10.56 4.76
N ALA A 204 -13.37 10.71 5.66
CA ALA A 204 -14.77 10.48 5.33
C ALA A 204 -15.23 11.31 4.11
N ARG A 205 -14.90 12.61 4.09
CA ARG A 205 -15.21 13.50 2.95
C ARG A 205 -14.48 13.15 1.66
N LEU A 206 -13.29 12.56 1.73
CA LEU A 206 -12.51 12.18 0.54
C LEU A 206 -13.09 10.94 -0.14
N THR A 207 -13.71 10.05 0.62
CA THR A 207 -14.34 8.83 0.12
C THR A 207 -15.82 9.02 -0.24
N GLU A 208 -16.42 10.12 0.19
CA GLU A 208 -17.83 10.46 -0.09
C GLU A 208 -18.06 10.68 -1.58
N GLY A 209 -19.10 10.05 -2.14
CA GLY A 209 -19.47 10.18 -3.54
C GLY A 209 -18.55 9.49 -4.55
N ILE A 210 -17.49 8.79 -4.10
CA ILE A 210 -16.65 7.96 -4.96
C ILE A 210 -17.32 6.58 -5.16
N PRO A 211 -17.49 6.10 -6.41
CA PRO A 211 -18.06 4.77 -6.67
C PRO A 211 -17.28 3.65 -5.99
N ARG A 212 -17.97 2.63 -5.47
CA ARG A 212 -17.33 1.55 -4.70
C ARG A 212 -16.32 0.75 -5.51
N GLU A 213 -16.58 0.62 -6.81
CA GLU A 213 -15.75 -0.11 -7.78
C GLU A 213 -14.34 0.49 -7.89
N VAL A 214 -14.14 1.76 -7.49
CA VAL A 214 -12.83 2.41 -7.44
C VAL A 214 -11.96 1.85 -6.31
N PHE A 215 -12.59 1.32 -5.26
CA PHE A 215 -11.95 0.71 -4.09
C PHE A 215 -11.86 -0.81 -4.21
N GLU A 216 -12.41 -1.38 -5.27
CA GLU A 216 -12.25 -2.80 -5.56
C GLU A 216 -10.90 -3.02 -6.25
N LEU A 217 -10.17 -4.02 -5.76
CA LEU A 217 -8.94 -4.44 -6.40
C LEU A 217 -9.29 -5.23 -7.66
N VAL A 218 -8.59 -4.93 -8.75
CA VAL A 218 -8.71 -5.70 -9.99
C VAL A 218 -7.69 -6.82 -9.93
N LEU A 219 -8.12 -8.07 -9.75
CA LEU A 219 -7.19 -9.19 -9.63
C LEU A 219 -6.80 -9.75 -10.99
N GLU A 220 -5.64 -10.40 -11.03
CA GLU A 220 -5.19 -11.16 -12.18
C GLU A 220 -6.14 -12.35 -12.42
N GLY A 221 -6.87 -12.33 -13.54
CA GLY A 221 -7.89 -13.34 -13.89
C GLY A 221 -9.32 -12.81 -13.98
N ASP A 222 -9.60 -11.60 -13.48
CA ASP A 222 -10.95 -11.01 -13.49
C ASP A 222 -11.30 -10.27 -14.79
N ARG A 223 -10.42 -10.29 -15.80
CA ARG A 223 -10.73 -9.78 -17.14
C ARG A 223 -11.26 -10.93 -18.00
N PRO A 224 -12.46 -10.79 -18.61
CA PRO A 224 -12.99 -11.78 -19.54
C PRO A 224 -12.11 -11.96 -20.79
#